data_AF-S8AET0-F1
#
_entry.id   AF-S8AET0-F1
#
_cell.length_a   1.000
_cell.length_b   1.000
_cell.length_c   1.000
_cell.angle_alpha   90.00
_cell.angle_beta   90.00
_cell.angle_gamma   90.00
#
_symmetry.space_group_name_H-M   'P 1'
#
loop_
_entity.id
_entity.type
_entity.pdbx_description
1 polymer ?
#
loop_
_entity_poly.entity_id
_entity_poly.type
_entity_poly.pdbx_seq_one_letter_code
_entity_poly.pdbx_strand_id
1 'polypeptide(L)'
;MSSRVPVSLRDAFNIQKSNPRNQALLFNIGVLRNIVFIYFVLRWSSKAARQLRGYGILGSILIFYEYLRSAAYGLILKAPGVKGKVKAQLDEATAKLEEKMIVRDPSLIRHLALPKNGLSSEKIREELLKLADLKHTNWETGQVSGAVYHGGKELLDLQTDCMRMFSVSNPLHPDVFPGVRKMEAEVVSMVLSMFNAPPGGAGVTTSGGTESILMACLSARNKAYVEKGVTEPEIIIPKTAHAAFDKAGYYFKMKVHHVELDPVTYKVDLKRVARLINYNTVLIVGSAPNFPHGIIDDIQGLSRLALRKKIPLHVDACLGSFIVPFLEKAGFKTEPFDFKLKGVTSISCDTHKYGFAPKGNSTLVYRNSQLRAYQYYVNTHWTGGIYASPNLSGSRPGALIAGCYASMISMGETGYISSAHAIVTCAQRLAAGIRETMSPDLYVIGEPLVSVVAFSSDVIDVYDVADELSKLGWHLNALQDPPAVHMACTTLTVKSVDTLLKDLGEVMVLVKARGKGAAKGDTAALYGVAGSVPNRSVIGSLATAFIDTLFKA
;
A
#
# COMPACT_ATOMS: atom_id res chain seq x y z
N MET A 1 -16.01 -54.15 -84.14
CA MET A 1 -15.78 -54.56 -82.73
C MET A 1 -15.27 -53.36 -81.94
N SER A 2 -15.92 -53.03 -80.81
CA SER A 2 -15.32 -52.55 -79.54
C SER A 2 -14.23 -51.46 -79.59
N SER A 3 -14.53 -50.20 -79.24
CA SER A 3 -14.47 -49.61 -77.88
C SER A 3 -13.11 -49.01 -77.51
N ARG A 4 -13.08 -47.69 -77.25
CA ARG A 4 -12.75 -47.05 -75.95
C ARG A 4 -12.45 -45.55 -76.16
N VAL A 5 -13.32 -44.71 -75.61
CA VAL A 5 -13.08 -43.27 -75.38
C VAL A 5 -12.50 -43.10 -73.97
N PRO A 6 -11.40 -42.34 -73.76
CA PRO A 6 -10.98 -41.95 -72.42
C PRO A 6 -11.20 -40.45 -72.12
N VAL A 7 -12.14 -40.21 -71.20
CA VAL A 7 -12.06 -39.33 -70.01
C VAL A 7 -11.27 -38.00 -70.09
N SER A 8 -11.51 -37.14 -71.09
CA SER A 8 -11.04 -35.73 -71.03
C SER A 8 -12.14 -34.68 -71.20
N LEU A 9 -13.42 -35.08 -71.18
CA LEU A 9 -14.56 -34.20 -71.47
C LEU A 9 -15.79 -34.48 -70.59
N ARG A 10 -15.62 -34.63 -69.27
CA ARG A 10 -16.77 -34.74 -68.34
C ARG A 10 -16.88 -33.69 -67.24
N ASP A 11 -15.90 -32.82 -67.02
CA ASP A 11 -16.01 -31.75 -66.00
C ASP A 11 -16.19 -30.33 -66.55
N ALA A 12 -16.44 -30.18 -67.86
CA ALA A 12 -16.80 -28.89 -68.46
C ALA A 12 -18.25 -28.44 -68.16
N PHE A 13 -19.02 -29.20 -67.36
CA PHE A 13 -20.40 -28.88 -66.98
C PHE A 13 -20.66 -28.96 -65.48
N ASN A 14 -19.70 -28.53 -64.66
CA ASN A 14 -19.97 -28.11 -63.29
C ASN A 14 -19.47 -26.69 -63.06
N ILE A 15 -20.01 -25.75 -63.86
CA ILE A 15 -20.19 -24.38 -63.37
C ILE A 15 -21.23 -24.50 -62.25
N GLN A 16 -20.76 -24.78 -61.03
CA GLN A 16 -21.49 -24.39 -59.84
C GLN A 16 -21.84 -22.92 -60.08
N LYS A 17 -23.12 -22.64 -60.30
CA LYS A 17 -23.68 -21.30 -60.19
C LYS A 17 -23.36 -20.84 -58.77
N SER A 18 -22.16 -20.29 -58.54
CA SER A 18 -21.84 -19.63 -57.30
C SER A 18 -22.72 -18.40 -57.28
N ASN A 19 -23.82 -18.51 -56.56
CA ASN A 19 -24.78 -17.45 -56.33
C ASN A 19 -24.00 -16.14 -56.08
N PRO A 20 -24.25 -15.01 -56.78
CA PRO A 20 -23.50 -13.77 -56.56
C PRO A 20 -23.52 -13.32 -55.09
N ARG A 21 -24.54 -13.73 -54.33
CA ARG A 21 -24.57 -13.65 -52.86
C ARG A 21 -23.41 -14.36 -52.16
N ASN A 22 -22.99 -15.55 -52.60
CA ASN A 22 -21.90 -16.31 -51.99
C ASN A 22 -20.51 -15.74 -52.31
N GLN A 23 -20.30 -15.16 -53.51
CA GLN A 23 -19.06 -14.45 -53.83
C GLN A 23 -18.94 -13.14 -53.05
N ALA A 24 -20.04 -12.37 -52.91
CA ALA A 24 -20.09 -11.20 -52.05
C ALA A 24 -19.90 -11.56 -50.56
N LEU A 25 -20.46 -12.69 -50.10
CA LEU A 25 -20.26 -13.20 -48.74
C LEU A 25 -18.80 -13.60 -48.48
N LEU A 26 -18.17 -14.34 -49.40
CA LEU A 26 -16.75 -14.74 -49.30
C LEU A 26 -15.80 -13.55 -49.38
N PHE A 27 -16.11 -12.56 -50.23
CA PHE A 27 -15.36 -11.30 -50.31
C PHE A 27 -15.49 -10.48 -49.02
N ASN A 28 -16.71 -10.39 -48.46
CA ASN A 28 -16.97 -9.75 -47.17
C ASN A 28 -16.29 -10.47 -45.99
N ILE A 29 -16.23 -11.81 -46.00
CA ILE A 29 -15.51 -12.59 -44.98
C ILE A 29 -13.99 -12.39 -45.12
N GLY A 30 -13.46 -12.33 -46.35
CA GLY A 30 -12.04 -12.05 -46.60
C GLY A 30 -11.62 -10.66 -46.14
N VAL A 31 -12.43 -9.64 -46.43
CA VAL A 31 -12.22 -8.26 -45.96
C VAL A 31 -12.33 -8.19 -44.43
N LEU A 32 -13.35 -8.79 -43.83
CA LEU A 32 -13.51 -8.84 -42.38
C LEU A 32 -12.33 -9.55 -41.70
N ARG A 33 -11.86 -10.68 -42.24
CA ARG A 33 -10.67 -11.39 -41.76
C ARG A 33 -9.44 -10.49 -41.81
N ASN A 34 -9.23 -9.78 -42.91
CA ASN A 34 -8.09 -8.86 -43.05
C ASN A 34 -8.19 -7.69 -42.07
N ILE A 35 -9.38 -7.12 -41.85
CA ILE A 35 -9.61 -6.06 -40.86
C ILE A 35 -9.28 -6.57 -39.45
N VAL A 36 -9.78 -7.75 -39.07
CA VAL A 36 -9.50 -8.37 -37.77
C VAL A 36 -8.00 -8.65 -37.61
N PHE A 37 -7.34 -9.14 -38.65
CA PHE A 37 -5.90 -9.40 -38.64
C PHE A 37 -5.09 -8.10 -38.50
N ILE A 38 -5.42 -7.06 -39.27
CA ILE A 38 -4.77 -5.73 -39.17
C ILE A 38 -4.97 -5.16 -37.77
N TYR A 39 -6.19 -5.22 -37.23
CA TYR A 39 -6.47 -4.78 -35.86
C TYR A 39 -5.64 -5.55 -34.82
N PHE A 40 -5.54 -6.88 -34.97
CA PHE A 40 -4.69 -7.72 -34.12
C PHE A 40 -3.22 -7.28 -34.19
N VAL A 41 -2.65 -7.14 -35.40
CA VAL A 41 -1.26 -6.72 -35.60
C VAL A 41 -1.02 -5.33 -35.01
N LEU A 42 -1.90 -4.36 -35.27
CA LEU A 42 -1.79 -3.00 -34.72
C LEU A 42 -1.85 -3.01 -33.19
N ARG A 43 -2.75 -3.80 -32.60
CA ARG A 43 -2.89 -3.91 -31.14
C ARG A 43 -1.62 -4.45 -30.50
N TRP A 44 -1.06 -5.54 -31.01
CA TRP A 44 0.14 -6.15 -30.45
C TRP A 44 1.40 -5.34 -30.73
N SER A 45 1.51 -4.74 -31.92
CA SER A 45 2.62 -3.83 -32.26
C SER A 45 2.60 -2.58 -31.37
N SER A 46 1.43 -2.01 -31.09
CA SER A 46 1.27 -0.89 -30.16
C SER A 46 1.64 -1.28 -28.72
N LYS A 47 1.26 -2.48 -28.26
CA LYS A 47 1.68 -2.99 -26.93
C LYS A 47 3.19 -3.19 -26.85
N ALA A 48 3.80 -3.79 -27.87
CA ALA A 48 5.24 -3.98 -27.95
C ALA A 48 6.00 -2.64 -27.98
N ALA A 49 5.54 -1.69 -28.80
CA ALA A 49 6.12 -0.35 -28.87
C ALA A 49 6.04 0.38 -27.52
N ARG A 50 4.93 0.28 -26.79
CA ARG A 50 4.78 0.84 -25.44
C ARG A 50 5.73 0.19 -24.44
N GLN A 51 5.87 -1.14 -24.46
CA GLN A 51 6.81 -1.87 -23.61
C GLN A 51 8.25 -1.41 -23.86
N LEU A 52 8.67 -1.38 -25.12
CA LEU A 52 10.02 -0.96 -25.52
C LEU A 52 10.28 0.51 -25.22
N ARG A 53 9.30 1.40 -25.41
CA ARG A 53 9.43 2.81 -25.05
C ARG A 53 9.57 3.01 -23.54
N GLY A 54 8.76 2.30 -22.74
CA GLY A 54 8.73 2.42 -21.29
C GLY A 54 10.00 1.89 -20.62
N TYR A 55 10.37 0.66 -20.97
CA TYR A 55 11.43 -0.11 -20.29
C TYR A 55 12.75 -0.19 -21.08
N GLY A 56 12.76 0.24 -22.34
CA GLY A 56 13.90 0.02 -23.25
C GLY A 56 14.01 -1.43 -23.69
N ILE A 57 14.96 -1.71 -24.59
CA ILE A 57 15.23 -3.08 -25.08
C ILE A 57 15.71 -3.96 -23.93
N LEU A 58 16.76 -3.52 -23.22
CA LEU A 58 17.34 -4.27 -22.10
C LEU A 58 16.33 -4.51 -20.97
N GLY A 59 15.60 -3.47 -20.55
CA GLY A 59 14.58 -3.63 -19.51
C GLY A 59 13.43 -4.54 -19.94
N SER A 60 13.03 -4.51 -21.22
CA SER A 60 12.01 -5.43 -21.74
C SER A 60 12.50 -6.88 -21.76
N ILE A 61 13.76 -7.11 -22.13
CA ILE A 61 14.39 -8.44 -22.10
C ILE A 61 14.48 -8.94 -20.66
N LEU A 62 14.89 -8.10 -19.70
CA LEU A 62 14.97 -8.47 -18.28
C LEU A 62 13.60 -8.85 -17.72
N ILE A 63 12.57 -8.03 -17.96
CA ILE A 63 11.18 -8.34 -17.52
C ILE A 63 10.69 -9.64 -18.16
N PHE A 64 10.97 -9.85 -19.44
CA PHE A 64 10.59 -11.09 -20.12
C PHE A 64 11.33 -12.30 -19.57
N TYR A 65 12.63 -12.16 -19.28
CA TYR A 65 13.44 -13.18 -18.64
C TYR A 65 12.94 -13.52 -17.23
N GLU A 66 12.63 -12.52 -16.40
CA GLU A 66 12.04 -12.71 -15.07
C GLU A 66 10.69 -13.43 -15.14
N TYR A 67 9.84 -13.04 -16.10
CA TYR A 67 8.58 -13.72 -16.37
C TYR A 67 8.79 -15.20 -16.73
N LEU A 68 9.67 -15.48 -17.70
CA LEU A 68 9.98 -16.85 -18.11
C LEU A 68 10.59 -17.67 -16.98
N ARG A 69 11.53 -17.09 -16.22
CA ARG A 69 12.14 -17.72 -15.05
C ARG A 69 11.07 -18.05 -14.01
N SER A 70 10.21 -17.10 -13.66
CA SER A 70 9.12 -17.33 -12.70
C SER A 70 8.14 -18.40 -13.19
N ALA A 71 7.75 -18.36 -14.47
CA ALA A 71 6.89 -19.37 -15.07
C ALA A 71 7.52 -20.77 -15.06
N ALA A 72 8.79 -20.90 -15.45
CA ALA A 72 9.53 -22.16 -15.44
C ALA A 72 9.66 -22.73 -14.03
N TYR A 73 10.04 -21.91 -13.04
CA TYR A 73 10.06 -22.32 -11.63
C TYR A 73 8.66 -22.72 -11.14
N GLY A 74 7.61 -22.03 -11.60
CA GLY A 74 6.23 -22.37 -11.29
C GLY A 74 5.82 -23.75 -11.82
N LEU A 75 6.33 -24.16 -12.98
CA LEU A 75 6.14 -25.51 -13.51
C LEU A 75 6.90 -26.55 -12.68
N ILE A 76 8.15 -26.26 -12.29
CA ILE A 76 8.95 -27.14 -11.42
C ILE A 76 8.25 -27.36 -10.08
N LEU A 77 7.75 -26.29 -9.44
CA LEU A 77 7.03 -26.39 -8.16
C LEU A 77 5.74 -27.21 -8.26
N LYS A 78 5.16 -27.33 -9.47
CA LYS A 78 3.95 -28.13 -9.74
C LYS A 78 4.27 -29.58 -10.12
N ALA A 79 5.53 -29.93 -10.38
CA ALA A 79 5.91 -31.28 -10.78
C ALA A 79 5.57 -32.32 -9.68
N PRO A 80 5.16 -33.54 -10.06
CA PRO A 80 4.97 -34.64 -9.12
C PRO A 80 6.23 -34.88 -8.26
N GLY A 81 6.07 -35.18 -6.98
CA GLY A 81 7.18 -35.28 -6.01
C GLY A 81 7.59 -33.93 -5.40
N VAL A 82 7.93 -32.93 -6.22
CA VAL A 82 8.28 -31.58 -5.73
C VAL A 82 7.08 -30.92 -5.06
N LYS A 83 5.92 -30.96 -5.70
CA LYS A 83 4.66 -30.44 -5.13
C LYS A 83 4.35 -31.06 -3.75
N GLY A 84 4.62 -32.36 -3.59
CA GLY A 84 4.41 -33.05 -2.31
C GLY A 84 5.35 -32.54 -1.21
N LYS A 85 6.63 -32.35 -1.53
CA LYS A 85 7.62 -31.78 -0.59
C LYS A 85 7.31 -30.33 -0.22
N VAL A 86 6.95 -29.49 -1.20
CA VAL A 86 6.57 -28.09 -0.97
C VAL A 86 5.34 -28.02 -0.07
N LYS A 87 4.33 -28.87 -0.32
CA LYS A 87 3.15 -28.96 0.53
C LYS A 87 3.53 -29.37 1.96
N ALA A 88 4.34 -30.42 2.14
CA ALA A 88 4.75 -30.86 3.47
C ALA A 88 5.49 -29.75 4.25
N GLN A 89 6.38 -29.00 3.59
CA GLN A 89 7.06 -27.86 4.20
C GLN A 89 6.11 -26.70 4.53
N LEU A 90 5.13 -26.44 3.67
CA LEU A 90 4.11 -25.43 3.93
C LEU A 90 3.22 -25.83 5.12
N ASP A 91 2.81 -27.09 5.20
CA ASP A 91 2.00 -27.64 6.29
C ASP A 91 2.78 -27.55 7.62
N GLU A 92 4.08 -27.89 7.62
CA GLU A 92 4.96 -27.74 8.78
C GLU A 92 5.12 -26.26 9.21
N ALA A 93 5.38 -25.36 8.27
CA ALA A 93 5.50 -23.94 8.54
C ALA A 93 4.18 -23.36 9.09
N THR A 94 3.05 -23.80 8.55
CA THR A 94 1.72 -23.42 9.03
C THR A 94 1.48 -23.92 10.45
N ALA A 95 1.85 -25.17 10.77
CA ALA A 95 1.72 -25.70 12.13
C ALA A 95 2.54 -24.90 13.15
N LYS A 96 3.78 -24.50 12.79
CA LYS A 96 4.62 -23.63 13.64
C LYS A 96 4.02 -22.24 13.82
N LEU A 97 3.44 -21.67 12.76
CA LEU A 97 2.71 -20.38 12.85
C LEU A 97 1.52 -20.49 13.79
N GLU A 98 0.71 -21.54 13.67
CA GLU A 98 -0.44 -21.78 14.55
C GLU A 98 -0.02 -21.93 16.02
N GLU A 99 1.06 -22.67 16.30
CA GLU A 99 1.59 -22.85 17.64
C GLU A 99 2.06 -21.52 18.26
N LYS A 100 2.69 -20.66 17.47
CA LYS A 100 3.20 -19.36 17.93
C LYS A 100 2.10 -18.30 18.10
N MET A 101 1.07 -18.31 17.25
CA MET A 101 0.08 -17.23 17.19
C MET A 101 -1.20 -17.50 17.97
N ILE A 102 -1.65 -18.75 18.02
CA ILE A 102 -2.91 -19.09 18.69
C ILE A 102 -2.65 -19.18 20.18
N VAL A 103 -3.28 -18.29 20.94
CA VAL A 103 -3.19 -18.28 22.39
C VAL A 103 -3.93 -19.50 22.95
N ARG A 104 -3.17 -20.47 23.47
CA ARG A 104 -3.68 -21.71 24.09
C ARG A 104 -3.55 -21.66 25.60
N ASP A 105 -4.10 -20.62 26.21
CA ASP A 105 -4.12 -20.47 27.66
C ASP A 105 -5.38 -21.15 28.25
N PRO A 106 -5.25 -22.20 29.08
CA PRO A 106 -6.39 -22.88 29.69
C PRO A 106 -7.22 -21.99 30.63
N SER A 107 -6.68 -20.86 31.08
CA SER A 107 -7.40 -19.89 31.93
C SER A 107 -8.36 -18.99 31.15
N LEU A 108 -8.24 -18.95 29.82
CA LEU A 108 -9.11 -18.19 28.93
C LEU A 108 -10.28 -19.05 28.45
N ILE A 109 -11.48 -18.46 28.50
CA ILE A 109 -12.68 -19.10 27.98
C ILE A 109 -12.71 -18.92 26.45
N ARG A 110 -12.80 -20.05 25.73
CA ARG A 110 -12.94 -20.05 24.27
C ARG A 110 -14.42 -20.12 23.88
N HIS A 111 -14.96 -18.99 23.45
CA HIS A 111 -16.33 -18.90 22.94
C HIS A 111 -16.37 -19.31 21.45
N LEU A 112 -16.67 -20.58 21.16
CA LEU A 112 -16.82 -21.10 19.79
C LEU A 112 -18.26 -21.04 19.26
N ALA A 113 -19.20 -20.69 20.13
CA ALA A 113 -20.59 -20.45 19.84
C ALA A 113 -21.12 -19.35 20.78
N LEU A 114 -22.25 -18.74 20.44
CA LEU A 114 -22.91 -17.79 21.34
C LEU A 114 -23.27 -18.49 22.67
N PRO A 115 -23.03 -17.84 23.82
CA PRO A 115 -23.42 -18.40 25.10
C PRO A 115 -24.96 -18.50 25.17
N LYS A 116 -25.46 -19.57 25.82
CA LYS A 116 -26.92 -19.81 25.94
C LYS A 116 -27.64 -18.65 26.64
N ASN A 117 -26.99 -18.05 27.63
CA ASN A 117 -27.45 -16.88 28.35
C ASN A 117 -26.40 -15.76 28.24
N GLY A 118 -26.84 -14.51 28.21
CA GLY A 118 -25.93 -13.37 28.24
C GLY A 118 -25.08 -13.37 29.52
N LEU A 119 -23.78 -13.10 29.38
CA LEU A 119 -22.89 -12.93 30.52
C LEU A 119 -23.15 -11.60 31.22
N SER A 120 -22.88 -11.54 32.53
CA SER A 120 -22.96 -10.28 33.27
C SER A 120 -21.88 -9.29 32.81
N SER A 121 -22.13 -7.99 33.01
CA SER A 121 -21.17 -6.95 32.63
C SER A 121 -19.84 -7.11 33.37
N GLU A 122 -19.89 -7.54 34.63
CA GLU A 122 -18.73 -7.82 35.46
C GLU A 122 -17.92 -8.97 34.87
N LYS A 123 -18.58 -10.05 34.44
CA LYS A 123 -17.91 -11.20 33.86
C LYS A 123 -17.25 -10.87 32.52
N ILE A 124 -17.93 -10.10 31.68
CA ILE A 124 -17.38 -9.62 30.41
C ILE A 124 -16.14 -8.75 30.66
N ARG A 125 -16.20 -7.82 31.61
CA ARG A 125 -15.04 -6.97 31.96
C ARG A 125 -13.88 -7.81 32.51
N GLU A 126 -14.15 -8.78 33.37
CA GLU A 126 -13.12 -9.71 33.87
C GLU A 126 -12.44 -10.48 32.73
N GLU A 127 -13.22 -11.00 31.77
CA GLU A 127 -12.69 -11.69 30.59
C GLU A 127 -11.87 -10.75 29.69
N LEU A 128 -12.36 -9.54 29.43
CA LEU A 128 -11.64 -8.54 28.62
C LEU A 128 -10.34 -8.06 29.28
N LEU A 129 -10.30 -7.94 30.60
CA LEU A 129 -9.07 -7.61 31.34
C LEU A 129 -8.01 -8.70 31.16
N LYS A 130 -8.39 -9.98 31.27
CA LYS A 130 -7.46 -11.09 31.01
C LYS A 130 -6.90 -11.07 29.59
N LEU A 131 -7.72 -10.68 28.60
CA LEU A 131 -7.27 -10.53 27.22
C LEU A 131 -6.34 -9.32 27.03
N ALA A 132 -6.61 -8.21 27.73
CA ALA A 132 -5.74 -7.04 27.72
C ALA A 132 -4.37 -7.30 28.38
N ASP A 133 -4.35 -8.14 29.42
CA ASP A 133 -3.13 -8.53 30.16
C ASP A 133 -2.34 -9.66 29.48
N LEU A 134 -2.79 -10.16 28.33
CA LEU A 134 -2.04 -11.17 27.57
C LEU A 134 -0.64 -10.65 27.23
N LYS A 135 0.36 -11.52 27.34
CA LYS A 135 1.75 -11.18 27.01
C LYS A 135 1.82 -10.62 25.59
N HIS A 136 2.03 -9.32 25.49
CA HIS A 136 2.19 -8.60 24.24
C HIS A 136 3.54 -7.91 24.21
N THR A 137 3.93 -7.47 23.02
CA THR A 137 5.07 -6.58 22.87
C THR A 137 4.81 -5.29 23.65
N ASN A 138 5.73 -4.91 24.53
CA ASN A 138 5.66 -3.68 25.33
C ASN A 138 5.87 -2.47 24.41
N TRP A 139 4.78 -1.89 23.91
CA TRP A 139 4.82 -0.74 23.03
C TRP A 139 4.98 0.56 23.82
N GLU A 140 4.58 0.54 25.09
CA GLU A 140 4.60 1.65 26.03
C GLU A 140 6.02 2.15 26.31
N THR A 141 7.03 1.28 26.21
CA THR A 141 8.46 1.61 26.33
C THR A 141 9.06 2.23 25.06
N GLY A 142 8.29 2.35 23.99
CA GLY A 142 8.76 2.92 22.72
C GLY A 142 9.70 1.99 21.93
N GLN A 143 9.63 0.69 22.18
CA GLN A 143 10.47 -0.32 21.50
C GLN A 143 9.87 -0.87 20.19
N VAL A 144 8.69 -0.38 19.80
CA VAL A 144 7.96 -0.81 18.60
C VAL A 144 8.02 0.26 17.54
N SER A 145 8.46 -0.12 16.34
CA SER A 145 8.50 0.78 15.19
C SER A 145 7.10 1.12 14.70
N GLY A 146 6.73 2.40 14.76
CA GLY A 146 5.39 2.86 14.40
C GLY A 146 4.34 2.29 15.35
N ALA A 147 3.37 1.55 14.80
CA ALA A 147 2.23 0.94 15.51
C ALA A 147 1.36 1.91 16.33
N VAL A 148 1.89 2.41 17.46
CA VAL A 148 1.30 3.39 18.36
C VAL A 148 2.04 4.72 18.25
N TYR A 149 1.31 5.77 17.85
CA TYR A 149 1.92 7.04 17.42
C TYR A 149 2.02 8.09 18.53
N HIS A 150 1.10 8.06 19.52
CA HIS A 150 1.09 9.00 20.66
C HIS A 150 1.27 8.29 22.01
N GLY A 151 0.37 7.35 22.35
CA GLY A 151 0.45 6.50 23.55
C GLY A 151 0.23 7.20 24.90
N GLY A 152 0.13 8.53 24.93
CA GLY A 152 -0.12 9.29 26.17
C GLY A 152 -1.53 9.08 26.73
N LYS A 153 -1.60 8.78 28.04
CA LYS A 153 -2.84 8.49 28.78
C LYS A 153 -3.89 9.60 28.67
N GLU A 154 -3.49 10.86 28.84
CA GLU A 154 -4.41 12.01 28.82
C GLU A 154 -5.19 12.11 27.50
N LEU A 155 -4.51 11.95 26.36
CA LEU A 155 -5.18 11.97 25.05
C LEU A 155 -6.08 10.75 24.86
N LEU A 156 -5.67 9.57 25.34
CA LEU A 156 -6.47 8.35 25.26
C LEU A 156 -7.76 8.44 26.09
N ASP A 157 -7.69 9.03 27.28
CA ASP A 157 -8.85 9.25 28.14
C ASP A 157 -9.84 10.21 27.46
N LEU A 158 -9.34 11.35 26.96
CA LEU A 158 -10.16 12.31 26.21
C LEU A 158 -10.84 11.68 24.99
N GLN A 159 -10.08 10.91 24.20
CA GLN A 159 -10.61 10.21 23.03
C GLN A 159 -11.70 9.22 23.43
N THR A 160 -11.49 8.47 24.50
CA THR A 160 -12.44 7.46 24.98
C THR A 160 -13.76 8.11 25.43
N ASP A 161 -13.68 9.22 26.17
CA ASP A 161 -14.85 9.98 26.58
C ASP A 161 -15.61 10.54 25.37
N CYS A 162 -14.92 11.13 24.41
CA CYS A 162 -15.54 11.61 23.16
C CYS A 162 -16.17 10.46 22.35
N MET A 163 -15.48 9.33 22.21
CA MET A 163 -16.02 8.16 21.48
C MET A 163 -17.28 7.62 22.17
N ARG A 164 -17.32 7.60 23.50
CA ARG A 164 -18.50 7.17 24.27
C ARG A 164 -19.72 8.03 23.96
N MET A 165 -19.56 9.37 23.89
CA MET A 165 -20.65 10.30 23.57
C MET A 165 -21.29 10.03 22.20
N PHE A 166 -20.49 9.53 21.25
CA PHE A 166 -20.91 9.31 19.85
C PHE A 166 -21.00 7.82 19.47
N SER A 167 -21.04 6.91 20.45
CA SER A 167 -20.98 5.45 20.25
C SER A 167 -22.03 4.87 19.30
N VAL A 168 -23.23 5.46 19.27
CA VAL A 168 -24.36 5.02 18.41
C VAL A 168 -24.45 5.77 17.08
N SER A 169 -23.58 6.77 16.87
CA SER A 169 -23.69 7.66 15.73
C SER A 169 -23.21 7.02 14.42
N ASN A 170 -23.98 7.24 13.36
CA ASN A 170 -23.68 6.74 12.02
C ASN A 170 -23.81 7.87 10.99
N PRO A 171 -22.72 8.35 10.36
CA PRO A 171 -22.76 9.47 9.42
C PRO A 171 -23.48 9.14 8.09
N LEU A 172 -23.95 7.90 7.89
CA LEU A 172 -24.91 7.58 6.84
C LEU A 172 -26.25 8.33 7.01
N HIS A 173 -26.61 8.69 8.25
CA HIS A 173 -27.83 9.40 8.61
C HIS A 173 -27.50 10.81 9.13
N PRO A 174 -27.07 11.75 8.27
CA PRO A 174 -26.62 13.08 8.69
C PRO A 174 -27.74 13.96 9.27
N ASP A 175 -29.00 13.65 8.97
CA ASP A 175 -30.21 14.23 9.55
C ASP A 175 -30.42 13.79 11.01
N VAL A 176 -30.11 12.53 11.32
CA VAL A 176 -30.18 11.99 12.68
C VAL A 176 -28.95 12.38 13.50
N PHE A 177 -27.77 12.43 12.89
CA PHE A 177 -26.49 12.72 13.55
C PHE A 177 -25.76 13.95 12.97
N PRO A 178 -26.36 15.15 13.03
CA PRO A 178 -25.78 16.35 12.42
C PRO A 178 -24.46 16.77 13.07
N GLY A 179 -24.25 16.45 14.36
CA GLY A 179 -23.00 16.72 15.08
C GLY A 179 -21.80 15.98 14.48
N VAL A 180 -21.97 14.69 14.16
CA VAL A 180 -20.89 13.90 13.51
C VAL A 180 -20.64 14.40 12.09
N ARG A 181 -21.70 14.72 11.34
CA ARG A 181 -21.55 15.32 10.02
C ARG A 181 -20.74 16.64 10.08
N LYS A 182 -20.99 17.48 11.09
CA LYS A 182 -20.22 18.72 11.31
C LYS A 182 -18.74 18.39 11.56
N MET A 183 -18.44 17.55 12.55
CA MET A 183 -17.07 17.16 12.90
C MET A 183 -16.33 16.56 11.70
N GLU A 184 -16.98 15.67 10.94
CA GLU A 184 -16.40 15.02 9.76
C GLU A 184 -15.92 16.04 8.71
N ALA A 185 -16.75 17.06 8.45
CA ALA A 185 -16.39 18.09 7.49
C ALA A 185 -15.32 19.04 8.01
N GLU A 186 -15.30 19.33 9.31
CA GLU A 186 -14.26 20.16 9.93
C GLU A 186 -12.91 19.44 9.94
N VAL A 187 -12.88 18.13 10.18
CA VAL A 187 -11.66 17.31 10.01
C VAL A 187 -11.12 17.44 8.59
N VAL A 188 -11.97 17.27 7.57
CA VAL A 188 -11.56 17.45 6.17
C VAL A 188 -11.08 18.89 5.89
N SER A 189 -11.77 19.89 6.44
CA SER A 189 -11.41 21.31 6.27
C SER A 189 -10.05 21.64 6.88
N MET A 190 -9.78 21.16 8.11
CA MET A 190 -8.49 21.33 8.77
C MET A 190 -7.35 20.70 7.96
N VAL A 191 -7.57 19.49 7.41
CA VAL A 191 -6.58 18.85 6.54
C VAL A 191 -6.39 19.62 5.23
N LEU A 192 -7.46 20.08 4.57
CA LEU A 192 -7.35 20.91 3.36
C LEU A 192 -6.51 22.17 3.60
N SER A 193 -6.76 22.86 4.73
CA SER A 193 -6.00 24.04 5.13
C SER A 193 -4.52 23.70 5.36
N MET A 194 -4.25 22.62 6.10
CA MET A 194 -2.88 22.14 6.41
C MET A 194 -2.05 21.85 5.16
N PHE A 195 -2.67 21.29 4.11
CA PHE A 195 -2.01 20.99 2.83
C PHE A 195 -2.13 22.11 1.78
N ASN A 196 -2.48 23.33 2.19
CA ASN A 196 -2.56 24.51 1.34
C ASN A 196 -3.49 24.33 0.13
N ALA A 197 -4.63 23.64 0.32
CA ALA A 197 -5.59 23.42 -0.75
C ALA A 197 -6.12 24.76 -1.29
N PRO A 198 -6.29 24.89 -2.63
CA PRO A 198 -6.84 26.11 -3.21
C PRO A 198 -8.34 26.25 -2.90
N PRO A 199 -8.94 27.44 -3.14
CA PRO A 199 -10.38 27.60 -3.14
C PRO A 199 -11.08 26.53 -4.01
N GLY A 200 -12.13 25.92 -3.48
CA GLY A 200 -12.83 24.80 -4.11
C GLY A 200 -12.25 23.42 -3.81
N GLY A 201 -11.12 23.34 -3.08
CA GLY A 201 -10.59 22.11 -2.51
C GLY A 201 -11.63 21.36 -1.70
N ALA A 202 -11.61 20.03 -1.80
CA ALA A 202 -12.66 19.19 -1.23
C ALA A 202 -12.09 17.83 -0.81
N GLY A 203 -12.70 17.17 0.17
CA GLY A 203 -12.25 15.84 0.59
C GLY A 203 -13.35 15.00 1.23
N VAL A 204 -12.94 13.84 1.74
CA VAL A 204 -13.74 12.90 2.52
C VAL A 204 -12.89 12.29 3.63
N THR A 205 -13.54 11.81 4.70
CA THR A 205 -12.87 10.88 5.62
C THR A 205 -12.95 9.45 5.09
N THR A 206 -12.04 8.61 5.55
CA THR A 206 -11.97 7.18 5.24
C THR A 206 -11.56 6.39 6.49
N SER A 207 -11.71 5.06 6.45
CA SER A 207 -11.32 4.17 7.55
C SER A 207 -9.80 4.05 7.75
N GLY A 208 -8.99 4.53 6.80
CA GLY A 208 -7.54 4.44 6.87
C GLY A 208 -6.86 4.74 5.53
N GLY A 209 -5.53 4.82 5.54
CA GLY A 209 -4.76 5.19 4.35
C GLY A 209 -4.94 4.25 3.17
N THR A 210 -5.17 2.96 3.43
CA THR A 210 -5.49 2.00 2.36
C THR A 210 -6.78 2.37 1.64
N GLU A 211 -7.86 2.71 2.35
CA GLU A 211 -9.09 3.14 1.70
C GLU A 211 -8.89 4.47 0.95
N SER A 212 -8.14 5.42 1.53
CA SER A 212 -7.80 6.67 0.83
C SER A 212 -7.06 6.43 -0.49
N ILE A 213 -6.07 5.53 -0.52
CA ILE A 213 -5.34 5.16 -1.74
C ILE A 213 -6.26 4.47 -2.74
N LEU A 214 -7.09 3.52 -2.29
CA LEU A 214 -8.06 2.82 -3.15
C LEU A 214 -9.01 3.82 -3.81
N MET A 215 -9.60 4.73 -3.03
CA MET A 215 -10.55 5.73 -3.54
C MET A 215 -9.89 6.75 -4.47
N ALA A 216 -8.63 7.13 -4.24
CA ALA A 216 -7.86 7.98 -5.16
C ALA A 216 -7.66 7.29 -6.52
N CYS A 217 -7.31 6.00 -6.52
CA CYS A 217 -7.17 5.20 -7.73
C CYS A 217 -8.51 5.06 -8.47
N LEU A 218 -9.59 4.78 -7.73
CA LEU A 218 -10.95 4.66 -8.27
C LEU A 218 -11.41 5.96 -8.92
N SER A 219 -11.22 7.10 -8.25
CA SER A 219 -11.51 8.43 -8.80
C SER A 219 -10.77 8.68 -10.11
N ALA A 220 -9.45 8.44 -10.14
CA ALA A 220 -8.64 8.62 -11.33
C ALA A 220 -9.08 7.71 -12.49
N ARG A 221 -9.43 6.45 -12.19
CA ARG A 221 -9.98 5.49 -13.15
C ARG A 221 -11.29 5.99 -13.75
N ASN A 222 -12.24 6.36 -12.89
CA ASN A 222 -13.58 6.78 -13.30
C ASN A 222 -13.52 8.08 -14.11
N LYS A 223 -12.66 9.03 -13.70
CA LYS A 223 -12.38 10.24 -14.47
C LYS A 223 -11.89 9.92 -15.88
N ALA A 224 -10.91 9.03 -16.00
CA ALA A 224 -10.35 8.67 -17.31
C ALA A 224 -11.35 7.91 -18.19
N TYR A 225 -12.21 7.09 -17.60
CA TYR A 225 -13.30 6.45 -18.33
C TYR A 225 -14.31 7.48 -18.86
N VAL A 226 -14.82 8.36 -17.99
CA VAL A 226 -15.84 9.35 -18.36
C VAL A 226 -15.31 10.40 -19.34
N GLU A 227 -14.11 10.94 -19.12
CA GLU A 227 -13.60 12.03 -19.93
C GLU A 227 -12.79 11.59 -21.15
N LYS A 228 -12.23 10.37 -21.15
CA LYS A 228 -11.31 9.88 -22.20
C LYS A 228 -11.67 8.49 -22.73
N GLY A 229 -12.68 7.80 -22.21
CA GLY A 229 -13.04 6.45 -22.65
C GLY A 229 -11.97 5.39 -22.39
N VAL A 230 -11.09 5.57 -21.39
CA VAL A 230 -10.04 4.58 -21.07
C VAL A 230 -10.65 3.32 -20.45
N THR A 231 -10.43 2.17 -21.09
CA THR A 231 -10.95 0.86 -20.64
C THR A 231 -9.88 -0.10 -20.10
N GLU A 232 -8.59 0.16 -20.39
CA GLU A 232 -7.45 -0.58 -19.86
C GLU A 232 -6.58 0.36 -18.99
N PRO A 233 -7.04 0.84 -17.82
CA PRO A 233 -6.37 1.89 -17.05
C PRO A 233 -5.00 1.45 -16.49
N GLU A 234 -4.03 2.35 -16.55
CA GLU A 234 -2.65 2.15 -16.09
C GLU A 234 -2.28 3.18 -15.00
N ILE A 235 -1.67 2.74 -13.90
CA ILE A 235 -1.10 3.61 -12.86
C ILE A 235 0.42 3.48 -12.83
N ILE A 236 1.13 4.58 -12.63
CA ILE A 236 2.60 4.61 -12.54
C ILE A 236 3.00 5.03 -11.14
N ILE A 237 3.69 4.14 -10.44
CA ILE A 237 4.09 4.31 -9.05
C ILE A 237 5.59 4.05 -8.85
N PRO A 238 6.26 4.72 -7.90
CA PRO A 238 7.58 4.31 -7.42
C PRO A 238 7.54 2.88 -6.87
N LYS A 239 8.65 2.15 -6.94
CA LYS A 239 8.80 0.81 -6.33
C LYS A 239 8.56 0.81 -4.81
N THR A 240 8.79 1.95 -4.17
CA THR A 240 8.60 2.19 -2.73
C THR A 240 7.19 2.64 -2.34
N ALA A 241 6.30 2.87 -3.32
CA ALA A 241 4.93 3.25 -3.03
C ALA A 241 4.21 2.14 -2.25
N HIS A 242 3.23 2.54 -1.44
CA HIS A 242 2.55 1.61 -0.54
C HIS A 242 1.85 0.47 -1.30
N ALA A 243 1.88 -0.75 -0.75
CA ALA A 243 1.24 -1.94 -1.35
C ALA A 243 -0.29 -1.81 -1.59
N ALA A 244 -0.92 -0.77 -1.04
CA ALA A 244 -2.32 -0.44 -1.33
C ALA A 244 -2.55 -0.05 -2.80
N PHE A 245 -1.54 0.46 -3.53
CA PHE A 245 -1.66 0.71 -4.96
C PHE A 245 -1.74 -0.60 -5.76
N ASP A 246 -0.97 -1.61 -5.38
CA ASP A 246 -1.09 -2.96 -5.96
C ASP A 246 -2.45 -3.60 -5.65
N LYS A 247 -2.93 -3.40 -4.41
CA LYS A 247 -4.29 -3.80 -4.03
C LYS A 247 -5.35 -3.09 -4.87
N ALA A 248 -5.18 -1.79 -5.15
CA ALA A 248 -6.05 -1.03 -6.05
C ALA A 248 -6.02 -1.61 -7.47
N GLY A 249 -4.83 -1.91 -7.99
CA GLY A 249 -4.66 -2.56 -9.29
C GLY A 249 -5.41 -3.89 -9.38
N TYR A 250 -5.30 -4.71 -8.33
CA TYR A 250 -5.99 -6.00 -8.24
C TYR A 250 -7.52 -5.87 -8.17
N TYR A 251 -8.04 -5.01 -7.28
CA TYR A 251 -9.48 -4.81 -7.06
C TYR A 251 -10.16 -4.10 -8.23
N PHE A 252 -9.53 -3.05 -8.77
CA PHE A 252 -10.12 -2.19 -9.78
C PHE A 252 -9.69 -2.51 -11.21
N LYS A 253 -8.92 -3.60 -11.40
CA LYS A 253 -8.39 -4.07 -12.68
C LYS A 253 -7.60 -2.99 -13.41
N MET A 254 -6.68 -2.37 -12.69
CA MET A 254 -5.76 -1.37 -13.21
C MET A 254 -4.37 -1.99 -13.30
N LYS A 255 -3.68 -1.76 -14.42
CA LYS A 255 -2.30 -2.23 -14.56
C LYS A 255 -1.37 -1.28 -13.81
N VAL A 256 -0.56 -1.85 -12.90
CA VAL A 256 0.39 -1.10 -12.08
C VAL A 256 1.77 -1.18 -12.71
N HIS A 257 2.40 -0.02 -12.89
CA HIS A 257 3.76 0.10 -13.37
C HIS A 257 4.66 0.61 -12.23
N HIS A 258 5.51 -0.28 -11.69
CA HIS A 258 6.53 0.11 -10.72
C HIS A 258 7.75 0.69 -11.41
N VAL A 259 8.19 1.85 -10.92
CA VAL A 259 9.35 2.57 -11.41
C VAL A 259 10.48 2.44 -10.40
N GLU A 260 11.63 1.97 -10.90
CA GLU A 260 12.86 1.89 -10.10
C GLU A 260 13.31 3.26 -9.59
N LEU A 261 14.01 3.22 -8.46
CA LEU A 261 14.51 4.40 -7.78
C LEU A 261 15.87 4.82 -8.34
N ASP A 262 16.24 6.07 -8.11
CA ASP A 262 17.61 6.51 -8.18
C ASP A 262 18.43 5.86 -7.04
N PRO A 263 19.57 5.20 -7.31
CA PRO A 263 20.29 4.40 -6.32
C PRO A 263 21.00 5.23 -5.24
N VAL A 264 21.14 6.55 -5.44
CA VAL A 264 21.80 7.45 -4.48
C VAL A 264 20.77 8.10 -3.58
N THR A 265 19.73 8.69 -4.18
CA THR A 265 18.71 9.45 -3.45
C THR A 265 17.54 8.59 -2.98
N TYR A 266 17.36 7.39 -3.54
CA TYR A 266 16.22 6.50 -3.33
C TYR A 266 14.85 7.14 -3.68
N LYS A 267 14.85 8.23 -4.45
CA LYS A 267 13.65 8.87 -5.02
C LYS A 267 13.30 8.23 -6.36
N VAL A 268 12.04 8.37 -6.78
CA VAL A 268 11.60 7.88 -8.10
C VAL A 268 12.32 8.54 -9.28
N ASP A 269 12.72 7.75 -10.28
CA ASP A 269 13.32 8.26 -11.52
C ASP A 269 12.26 8.87 -12.45
N LEU A 270 12.21 10.20 -12.50
CA LEU A 270 11.27 10.96 -13.33
C LEU A 270 11.37 10.68 -14.84
N LYS A 271 12.56 10.35 -15.35
CA LYS A 271 12.74 10.03 -16.78
C LYS A 271 12.04 8.71 -17.09
N ARG A 272 12.16 7.72 -16.20
CA ARG A 272 11.45 6.44 -16.32
C ARG A 272 9.94 6.62 -16.23
N VAL A 273 9.45 7.42 -15.27
CA VAL A 273 8.01 7.77 -15.18
C VAL A 273 7.53 8.35 -16.52
N ALA A 274 8.25 9.35 -17.06
CA ALA A 274 7.87 10.01 -18.30
C ALA A 274 7.83 9.09 -19.52
N ARG A 275 8.66 8.05 -19.57
CA ARG A 275 8.68 7.05 -20.65
C ARG A 275 7.49 6.10 -20.62
N LEU A 276 6.98 5.78 -19.45
CA LEU A 276 5.86 4.85 -19.25
C LEU A 276 4.49 5.50 -19.55
N ILE A 277 4.40 6.83 -19.45
CA ILE A 277 3.18 7.57 -19.72
C ILE A 277 2.67 7.32 -21.14
N ASN A 278 1.42 6.90 -21.25
CA ASN A 278 0.70 6.68 -22.50
C ASN A 278 -0.79 7.01 -22.35
N TYR A 279 -1.60 6.72 -23.37
CA TYR A 279 -3.04 7.05 -23.39
C TYR A 279 -3.84 6.40 -22.26
N ASN A 280 -3.43 5.20 -21.84
CA ASN A 280 -4.08 4.45 -20.77
C ASN A 280 -3.67 4.94 -19.37
N THR A 281 -2.65 5.80 -19.24
CA THR A 281 -2.17 6.24 -17.94
C THR A 281 -3.17 7.18 -17.29
N VAL A 282 -3.72 6.76 -16.16
CA VAL A 282 -4.76 7.50 -15.43
C VAL A 282 -4.26 8.17 -14.15
N LEU A 283 -3.15 7.69 -13.59
CA LEU A 283 -2.60 8.21 -12.33
C LEU A 283 -1.08 8.08 -12.28
N ILE A 284 -0.42 9.12 -11.77
CA ILE A 284 0.98 9.08 -11.32
C ILE A 284 0.98 9.29 -9.80
N VAL A 285 1.88 8.62 -9.10
CA VAL A 285 1.98 8.68 -7.64
C VAL A 285 3.39 9.11 -7.22
N GLY A 286 3.46 9.84 -6.10
CA GLY A 286 4.69 9.99 -5.32
C GLY A 286 4.35 9.94 -3.82
N SER A 287 5.32 9.56 -2.99
CA SER A 287 5.12 9.44 -1.54
C SER A 287 5.85 10.54 -0.77
N ALA A 288 5.25 11.01 0.31
CA ALA A 288 5.79 12.05 1.18
C ALA A 288 5.60 11.67 2.66
N PRO A 289 6.51 10.88 3.26
CA PRO A 289 7.52 10.04 2.62
C PRO A 289 6.95 8.67 2.20
N ASN A 290 7.76 7.84 1.55
CA ASN A 290 7.47 6.42 1.43
C ASN A 290 7.68 5.66 2.75
N PHE A 291 6.95 4.56 2.92
CA PHE A 291 7.04 3.70 4.11
C PHE A 291 8.39 2.98 4.24
N PRO A 292 8.97 2.37 3.18
CA PRO A 292 10.17 1.56 3.34
C PRO A 292 11.37 2.35 3.88
N HIS A 293 11.70 3.48 3.26
CA HIS A 293 12.97 4.17 3.50
C HIS A 293 12.82 5.57 4.12
N GLY A 294 11.59 6.07 4.33
CA GLY A 294 11.39 7.40 4.89
C GLY A 294 11.75 8.54 3.94
N ILE A 295 11.83 8.27 2.63
CA ILE A 295 12.24 9.25 1.62
C ILE A 295 11.02 9.94 1.01
N ILE A 296 11.09 11.26 0.88
CA ILE A 296 10.14 12.08 0.13
C ILE A 296 10.54 12.05 -1.35
N ASP A 297 9.64 11.61 -2.23
CA ASP A 297 9.86 11.64 -3.68
C ASP A 297 9.97 13.07 -4.21
N ASP A 298 10.52 13.27 -5.42
CA ASP A 298 10.49 14.58 -6.10
C ASP A 298 9.08 14.93 -6.58
N ILE A 299 8.21 15.33 -5.64
CA ILE A 299 6.81 15.69 -5.92
C ILE A 299 6.75 16.94 -6.81
N GLN A 300 7.71 17.86 -6.69
CA GLN A 300 7.78 19.04 -7.54
C GLN A 300 8.02 18.64 -9.01
N GLY A 301 8.94 17.72 -9.26
CA GLY A 301 9.21 17.14 -10.57
C GLY A 301 8.04 16.34 -11.13
N LEU A 302 7.43 15.48 -10.30
CA LEU A 302 6.20 14.76 -10.67
C LEU A 302 5.06 15.72 -11.03
N SER A 303 4.91 16.83 -10.28
CA SER A 303 3.89 17.85 -10.52
C SER A 303 4.07 18.54 -11.88
N ARG A 304 5.31 18.94 -12.22
CA ARG A 304 5.62 19.48 -13.56
C ARG A 304 5.29 18.48 -14.67
N LEU A 305 5.61 17.20 -14.47
CA LEU A 305 5.33 16.14 -15.43
C LEU A 305 3.82 15.91 -15.61
N ALA A 306 3.08 15.80 -14.50
CA ALA A 306 1.64 15.62 -14.45
C ALA A 306 0.89 16.73 -15.18
N LEU A 307 1.27 18.00 -14.97
CA LEU A 307 0.72 19.15 -15.70
C LEU A 307 0.97 19.05 -17.20
N ARG A 308 2.22 18.79 -17.60
CA ARG A 308 2.61 18.69 -19.02
C ARG A 308 1.85 17.58 -19.74
N LYS A 309 1.56 16.48 -19.03
CA LYS A 309 0.90 15.29 -19.59
C LYS A 309 -0.62 15.27 -19.36
N LYS A 310 -1.17 16.22 -18.59
CA LYS A 310 -2.59 16.29 -18.21
C LYS A 310 -3.09 14.98 -17.59
N ILE A 311 -2.33 14.47 -16.62
CA ILE A 311 -2.62 13.25 -15.86
C ILE A 311 -2.71 13.62 -14.37
N PRO A 312 -3.68 13.10 -13.62
CA PRO A 312 -3.73 13.22 -12.17
C PRO A 312 -2.41 12.80 -11.48
N LEU A 313 -1.98 13.59 -10.51
CA LEU A 313 -0.92 13.25 -9.55
C LEU A 313 -1.54 13.07 -8.17
N HIS A 314 -1.34 11.90 -7.57
CA HIS A 314 -1.66 11.65 -6.18
C HIS A 314 -0.39 11.66 -5.34
N VAL A 315 -0.43 12.37 -4.21
CA VAL A 315 0.64 12.36 -3.21
C VAL A 315 0.19 11.51 -2.04
N ASP A 316 0.88 10.39 -1.83
CA ASP A 316 0.67 9.56 -0.65
C ASP A 316 1.42 10.18 0.54
N ALA A 317 0.70 10.99 1.32
CA ALA A 317 1.16 11.54 2.57
C ALA A 317 0.50 10.81 3.77
N CYS A 318 0.08 9.56 3.60
CA CYS A 318 -0.52 8.79 4.69
C CYS A 318 0.44 8.71 5.88
N LEU A 319 1.69 8.33 5.64
CA LEU A 319 2.72 8.29 6.68
C LEU A 319 3.23 9.68 7.05
N GLY A 320 3.38 10.59 6.08
CA GLY A 320 3.84 11.95 6.35
C GLY A 320 2.87 12.74 7.22
N SER A 321 1.58 12.41 7.13
CA SER A 321 0.52 12.75 8.07
C SER A 321 0.64 14.20 8.56
N PHE A 322 0.69 14.42 9.87
CA PHE A 322 0.87 15.71 10.53
C PHE A 322 2.34 15.96 10.90
N ILE A 323 3.30 15.39 10.16
CA ILE A 323 4.73 15.69 10.28
C ILE A 323 5.18 16.56 9.10
N VAL A 324 5.02 16.06 7.87
CA VAL A 324 5.51 16.73 6.66
C VAL A 324 4.97 18.17 6.52
N PRO A 325 3.67 18.44 6.78
CA PRO A 325 3.14 19.81 6.72
C PRO A 325 3.72 20.78 7.76
N PHE A 326 4.29 20.27 8.85
CA PHE A 326 4.82 21.09 9.95
C PHE A 326 6.35 21.12 10.00
N LEU A 327 7.06 20.42 9.12
CA LEU A 327 8.54 20.38 9.10
C LEU A 327 9.18 21.77 9.12
N GLU A 328 8.74 22.67 8.23
CA GLU A 328 9.28 24.02 8.12
C GLU A 328 9.04 24.82 9.39
N LYS A 329 7.81 24.76 9.94
CA LYS A 329 7.46 25.43 11.20
C LYS A 329 8.18 24.85 12.41
N ALA A 330 8.54 23.57 12.36
CA ALA A 330 9.36 22.90 13.35
C ALA A 330 10.88 23.16 13.18
N GLY A 331 11.30 23.96 12.19
CA GLY A 331 12.70 24.36 12.01
C GLY A 331 13.54 23.39 11.18
N PHE A 332 12.93 22.44 10.47
CA PHE A 332 13.65 21.48 9.63
C PHE A 332 13.59 21.81 8.15
N LYS A 333 14.54 21.21 7.42
CA LYS A 333 14.52 21.18 5.96
C LYS A 333 13.24 20.48 5.47
N THR A 334 12.58 21.10 4.49
CA THR A 334 11.42 20.53 3.82
C THR A 334 11.59 20.57 2.30
N GLU A 335 10.74 19.83 1.60
CA GLU A 335 10.63 19.84 0.14
C GLU A 335 9.17 20.08 -0.25
N PRO A 336 8.87 20.82 -1.34
CA PRO A 336 7.49 21.04 -1.77
C PRO A 336 6.78 19.71 -2.10
N PHE A 337 5.62 19.47 -1.52
CA PHE A 337 4.90 18.20 -1.64
C PHE A 337 3.37 18.31 -1.77
N ASP A 338 2.78 19.47 -1.47
CA ASP A 338 1.32 19.61 -1.29
C ASP A 338 0.63 20.38 -2.43
N PHE A 339 -0.57 20.94 -2.18
CA PHE A 339 -1.35 21.64 -3.20
C PHE A 339 -0.75 22.97 -3.67
N LYS A 340 0.32 23.50 -3.05
CA LYS A 340 1.14 24.59 -3.64
C LYS A 340 1.66 24.20 -5.03
N LEU A 341 1.87 22.91 -5.25
CA LEU A 341 2.28 22.36 -6.54
C LEU A 341 1.08 22.12 -7.45
N LYS A 342 0.86 22.99 -8.44
CA LYS A 342 -0.31 22.99 -9.35
C LYS A 342 -0.70 21.64 -9.95
N GLY A 343 0.25 20.73 -10.19
CA GLY A 343 0.00 19.38 -10.72
C GLY A 343 -0.57 18.37 -9.73
N VAL A 344 -0.42 18.59 -8.42
CA VAL A 344 -0.97 17.70 -7.38
C VAL A 344 -2.49 17.78 -7.41
N THR A 345 -3.16 16.65 -7.65
CA THR A 345 -4.62 16.59 -7.78
C THR A 345 -5.31 15.99 -6.57
N SER A 346 -4.63 15.13 -5.82
CA SER A 346 -5.13 14.56 -4.57
C SER A 346 -4.00 14.22 -3.60
N ILE A 347 -4.32 14.19 -2.31
CA ILE A 347 -3.39 13.84 -1.23
C ILE A 347 -4.14 12.95 -0.22
N SER A 348 -3.56 11.82 0.18
CA SER A 348 -4.03 11.02 1.31
C SER A 348 -3.27 11.41 2.59
N CYS A 349 -3.96 11.46 3.73
CA CYS A 349 -3.38 11.81 5.02
C CYS A 349 -4.03 11.00 6.15
N ASP A 350 -3.24 10.17 6.84
CA ASP A 350 -3.75 9.37 7.95
C ASP A 350 -3.78 10.19 9.23
N THR A 351 -4.98 10.53 9.69
CA THR A 351 -5.18 11.15 11.00
C THR A 351 -4.86 10.17 12.13
N HIS A 352 -5.02 8.85 11.93
CA HIS A 352 -4.69 7.83 12.94
C HIS A 352 -3.19 7.47 13.07
N LYS A 353 -2.33 8.19 12.35
CA LYS A 353 -0.86 8.11 12.46
C LYS A 353 -0.37 9.30 13.29
N TYR A 354 0.36 10.23 12.70
CA TYR A 354 0.87 11.41 13.41
C TYR A 354 -0.18 12.49 13.65
N GLY A 355 -1.40 12.35 13.12
CA GLY A 355 -2.57 13.11 13.60
C GLY A 355 -3.06 12.65 14.98
N PHE A 356 -2.52 11.55 15.51
CA PHE A 356 -2.79 10.97 16.83
C PHE A 356 -4.25 10.59 17.10
N ALA A 357 -5.10 10.56 16.07
CA ALA A 357 -6.48 10.10 16.19
C ALA A 357 -6.56 8.59 16.50
N PRO A 358 -7.71 8.12 17.03
CA PRO A 358 -7.96 6.68 17.17
C PRO A 358 -7.81 5.93 15.85
N LYS A 359 -7.37 4.67 15.93
CA LYS A 359 -7.30 3.77 14.77
C LYS A 359 -8.65 3.69 14.06
N GLY A 360 -8.60 3.58 12.73
CA GLY A 360 -9.81 3.62 11.89
C GLY A 360 -10.15 4.99 11.28
N ASN A 361 -9.24 5.98 11.31
CA ASN A 361 -9.44 7.29 10.67
C ASN A 361 -8.32 7.68 9.68
N SER A 362 -8.71 8.23 8.53
CA SER A 362 -7.84 8.89 7.55
C SER A 362 -8.64 9.87 6.71
N THR A 363 -7.97 10.61 5.83
CA THR A 363 -8.59 11.57 4.91
C THR A 363 -8.02 11.44 3.50
N LEU A 364 -8.90 11.65 2.53
CA LEU A 364 -8.52 11.82 1.13
C LEU A 364 -9.03 13.18 0.66
N VAL A 365 -8.10 14.07 0.33
CA VAL A 365 -8.38 15.41 -0.13
C VAL A 365 -8.00 15.59 -1.60
N TYR A 366 -8.74 16.42 -2.29
CA TYR A 366 -8.64 16.69 -3.71
C TYR A 366 -8.50 18.19 -3.94
N ARG A 367 -7.79 18.54 -5.01
CA ARG A 367 -7.62 19.93 -5.42
C ARG A 367 -8.95 20.64 -5.69
N ASN A 368 -9.98 19.91 -6.13
CA ASN A 368 -11.32 20.45 -6.34
C ASN A 368 -12.43 19.39 -6.13
N SER A 369 -13.67 19.87 -6.04
CA SER A 369 -14.86 19.03 -5.85
C SER A 369 -15.18 18.12 -7.03
N GLN A 370 -14.83 18.49 -8.27
CA GLN A 370 -15.06 17.65 -9.45
C GLN A 370 -14.20 16.37 -9.40
N LEU A 371 -12.93 16.49 -9.02
CA LEU A 371 -12.04 15.34 -8.83
C LEU A 371 -12.56 14.39 -7.74
N ARG A 372 -13.09 14.95 -6.64
CA ARG A 372 -13.72 14.16 -5.58
C ARG A 372 -14.96 13.42 -6.07
N ALA A 373 -15.80 14.06 -6.89
CA ALA A 373 -17.07 13.49 -7.34
C ALA A 373 -16.92 12.16 -8.11
N TYR A 374 -15.80 11.96 -8.82
CA TYR A 374 -15.52 10.70 -9.53
C TYR A 374 -15.37 9.48 -8.62
N GLN A 375 -15.17 9.67 -7.32
CA GLN A 375 -15.05 8.57 -6.36
C GLN A 375 -16.42 8.11 -5.83
N TYR A 376 -17.45 8.94 -5.92
CA TYR A 376 -18.74 8.66 -5.30
C TYR A 376 -19.43 7.47 -5.95
N TYR A 377 -20.20 6.74 -5.16
CA TYR A 377 -21.17 5.79 -5.66
C TYR A 377 -22.57 6.37 -5.49
N VAL A 378 -23.37 6.33 -6.57
CA VAL A 378 -24.75 6.83 -6.58
C VAL A 378 -25.61 5.81 -7.32
N ASN A 379 -26.68 5.34 -6.67
CA ASN A 379 -27.69 4.47 -7.27
C ASN A 379 -29.08 5.07 -7.09
N THR A 380 -29.68 5.50 -8.20
CA THR A 380 -31.00 6.13 -8.26
C THR A 380 -32.14 5.15 -8.50
N HIS A 381 -31.84 3.87 -8.73
CA HIS A 381 -32.83 2.85 -9.12
C HIS A 381 -33.02 1.76 -8.06
N TRP A 382 -32.33 1.86 -6.93
CA TRP A 382 -32.46 0.88 -5.85
C TRP A 382 -33.84 0.99 -5.19
N THR A 383 -34.48 -0.16 -4.95
CA THR A 383 -35.83 -0.23 -4.38
C THR A 383 -35.93 0.30 -2.94
N GLY A 384 -34.80 0.40 -2.23
CA GLY A 384 -34.70 1.02 -0.91
C GLY A 384 -34.62 2.56 -0.92
N GLY A 385 -34.70 3.19 -2.09
CA GLY A 385 -34.56 4.63 -2.29
C GLY A 385 -33.24 5.05 -2.92
N ILE A 386 -33.06 6.35 -3.14
CA ILE A 386 -31.82 6.90 -3.69
C ILE A 386 -30.68 6.64 -2.69
N TYR A 387 -29.64 5.95 -3.14
CA TYR A 387 -28.47 5.63 -2.33
C TYR A 387 -27.24 6.38 -2.85
N ALA A 388 -26.53 7.07 -1.96
CA ALA A 388 -25.27 7.72 -2.29
C ALA A 388 -24.25 7.54 -1.15
N SER A 389 -23.02 7.18 -1.48
CA SER A 389 -21.92 7.09 -0.52
C SER A 389 -20.67 7.84 -1.00
N PRO A 390 -19.98 8.56 -0.10
CA PRO A 390 -18.79 9.34 -0.46
C PRO A 390 -17.50 8.51 -0.55
N ASN A 391 -17.49 7.30 0.04
CA ASN A 391 -16.38 6.36 0.15
C ASN A 391 -16.89 4.90 0.09
N LEU A 392 -16.06 3.90 0.47
CA LEU A 392 -16.41 2.48 0.28
C LEU A 392 -17.57 2.02 1.16
N SER A 393 -17.69 2.57 2.36
CA SER A 393 -18.65 2.11 3.37
C SER A 393 -19.98 2.85 3.29
N GLY A 394 -21.06 2.14 3.62
CA GLY A 394 -22.35 2.74 3.95
C GLY A 394 -22.37 3.23 5.39
N SER A 395 -22.79 2.35 6.32
CA SER A 395 -22.70 2.62 7.75
C SER A 395 -21.25 2.74 8.21
N ARG A 396 -20.96 3.74 9.05
CA ARG A 396 -19.62 4.03 9.56
C ARG A 396 -19.67 4.38 11.06
N PRO A 397 -18.58 4.16 11.82
CA PRO A 397 -18.55 4.47 13.25
C PRO A 397 -18.31 5.97 13.49
N GLY A 398 -19.37 6.74 13.76
CA GLY A 398 -19.26 8.18 14.03
C GLY A 398 -18.48 8.50 15.31
N ALA A 399 -18.37 7.54 16.24
CA ALA A 399 -17.50 7.62 17.41
C ALA A 399 -16.02 7.88 17.03
N LEU A 400 -15.51 7.20 16.00
CA LEU A 400 -14.12 7.36 15.58
C LEU A 400 -13.85 8.76 15.00
N ILE A 401 -14.85 9.33 14.32
CA ILE A 401 -14.80 10.72 13.81
C ILE A 401 -14.74 11.70 14.99
N ALA A 402 -15.53 11.47 16.05
CA ALA A 402 -15.50 12.30 17.25
C ALA A 402 -14.13 12.27 17.93
N GLY A 403 -13.54 11.08 18.10
CA GLY A 403 -12.19 10.95 18.66
C GLY A 403 -11.11 11.60 17.77
N CYS A 404 -11.25 11.50 16.44
CA CYS A 404 -10.37 12.19 15.49
C CYS A 404 -10.46 13.71 15.63
N TYR A 405 -11.68 14.24 15.65
CA TYR A 405 -11.94 15.67 15.85
C TYR A 405 -11.35 16.15 17.18
N ALA A 406 -11.63 15.44 18.28
CA ALA A 406 -11.09 15.78 19.59
C ALA A 406 -9.55 15.84 19.60
N SER A 407 -8.88 14.88 18.95
CA SER A 407 -7.42 14.85 18.86
C SER A 407 -6.86 16.05 18.11
N MET A 408 -7.46 16.42 16.98
CA MET A 408 -6.99 17.55 16.19
C MET A 408 -7.16 18.88 16.92
N ILE A 409 -8.29 19.05 17.61
CA ILE A 409 -8.60 20.27 18.34
C ILE A 409 -7.78 20.38 19.63
N SER A 410 -7.57 19.27 20.36
CA SER A 410 -6.79 19.30 21.60
C SER A 410 -5.29 19.53 21.35
N MET A 411 -4.73 18.92 20.31
CA MET A 411 -3.33 19.12 19.93
C MET A 411 -3.11 20.54 19.40
N GLY A 412 -4.01 21.01 18.53
CA GLY A 412 -3.86 22.26 17.82
C GLY A 412 -2.57 22.32 16.98
N GLU A 413 -2.34 23.45 16.32
CA GLU A 413 -1.14 23.62 15.50
C GLU A 413 0.16 23.56 16.32
N THR A 414 0.21 24.22 17.48
CA THR A 414 1.39 24.23 18.35
C THR A 414 1.77 22.82 18.83
N GLY A 415 0.80 21.98 19.21
CA GLY A 415 1.06 20.62 19.64
C GLY A 415 1.61 19.75 18.52
N TYR A 416 1.10 19.90 17.29
CA TYR A 416 1.64 19.18 16.13
C TYR A 416 3.04 19.67 15.74
N ILE A 417 3.33 20.98 15.80
CA ILE A 417 4.68 21.52 15.56
C ILE A 417 5.68 20.95 16.58
N SER A 418 5.32 20.98 17.87
CA SER A 418 6.17 20.43 18.94
C SER A 418 6.41 18.94 18.77
N SER A 419 5.36 18.19 18.41
CA SER A 419 5.47 16.75 18.13
C SER A 419 6.35 16.46 16.92
N ALA A 420 6.20 17.22 15.84
CA ALA A 420 7.06 17.11 14.66
C ALA A 420 8.52 17.41 15.01
N HIS A 421 8.78 18.47 15.80
CA HIS A 421 10.11 18.79 16.33
C HIS A 421 10.75 17.60 17.05
N ALA A 422 10.05 17.05 18.05
CA ALA A 422 10.57 15.94 18.85
C ALA A 422 10.81 14.66 18.02
N ILE A 423 9.85 14.28 17.18
CA ILE A 423 9.92 13.02 16.40
C ILE A 423 11.00 13.08 15.34
N VAL A 424 11.14 14.20 14.62
CA VAL A 424 12.16 14.35 13.58
C VAL A 424 13.54 14.49 14.20
N THR A 425 13.69 15.17 15.34
CA THR A 425 14.95 15.18 16.10
C THR A 425 15.37 13.77 16.51
N CYS A 426 14.42 12.95 16.98
CA CYS A 426 14.66 11.54 17.31
C CYS A 426 15.14 10.74 16.09
N ALA A 427 14.50 10.90 14.93
CA ALA A 427 14.92 10.25 13.69
C ALA A 427 16.32 10.71 13.23
N GLN A 428 16.62 12.00 13.31
CA GLN A 428 17.96 12.54 13.01
C GLN A 428 19.02 11.99 13.97
N ARG A 429 18.71 11.88 15.27
CA ARG A 429 19.60 11.28 16.27
C ARG A 429 19.91 9.82 15.94
N LEU A 430 18.90 9.03 15.56
CA LEU A 430 19.08 7.64 15.14
C LEU A 430 19.95 7.54 13.89
N ALA A 431 19.64 8.32 12.85
CA ALA A 431 20.40 8.32 11.60
C ALA A 431 21.86 8.77 11.80
N ALA A 432 22.10 9.82 12.59
CA ALA A 432 23.43 10.30 12.94
C ALA A 432 24.20 9.25 13.75
N GLY A 433 23.57 8.64 14.77
CA GLY A 433 24.19 7.58 15.57
C GLY A 433 24.67 6.42 14.71
N ILE A 434 23.84 5.92 13.79
CA ILE A 434 24.24 4.85 12.86
C ILE A 434 25.42 5.30 11.98
N ARG A 435 25.38 6.51 11.42
CA ARG A 435 26.44 7.02 10.54
C ARG A 435 27.77 7.23 11.26
N GLU A 436 27.73 7.68 12.52
CA GLU A 436 28.92 8.05 13.29
C GLU A 436 29.56 6.84 13.99
N THR A 437 28.77 5.94 14.57
CA THR A 437 29.29 4.90 15.47
C THR A 437 29.24 3.49 14.88
N MET A 438 28.49 3.27 13.80
CA MET A 438 28.23 1.94 13.24
C MET A 438 28.75 1.76 11.81
N SER A 439 29.31 2.82 11.21
CA SER A 439 29.96 2.75 9.91
C SER A 439 31.33 2.04 9.99
N PRO A 440 31.75 1.23 8.99
CA PRO A 440 31.04 0.90 7.74
C PRO A 440 30.11 -0.31 7.84
N ASP A 441 29.94 -0.90 9.03
CA ASP A 441 29.17 -2.13 9.19
C ASP A 441 27.67 -1.93 8.92
N LEU A 442 27.10 -0.78 9.30
CA LEU A 442 25.75 -0.36 8.91
C LEU A 442 25.77 0.96 8.13
N TYR A 443 24.79 1.14 7.25
CA TYR A 443 24.53 2.40 6.57
C TYR A 443 23.03 2.72 6.53
N VAL A 444 22.71 4.02 6.59
CA VAL A 444 21.35 4.54 6.42
C VAL A 444 21.01 4.59 4.94
N ILE A 445 19.82 4.12 4.56
CA ILE A 445 19.34 4.15 3.18
C ILE A 445 18.84 5.55 2.83
N GLY A 446 19.49 6.19 1.86
CA GLY A 446 19.15 7.54 1.40
C GLY A 446 19.32 8.61 2.49
N GLU A 447 18.54 9.69 2.37
CA GLU A 447 18.50 10.78 3.35
C GLU A 447 17.06 11.00 3.87
N PRO A 448 16.66 10.32 4.96
CA PRO A 448 15.34 10.49 5.55
C PRO A 448 15.21 11.86 6.21
N LEU A 449 14.21 12.66 5.80
CA LEU A 449 13.95 14.00 6.34
C LEU A 449 12.92 14.02 7.47
N VAL A 450 12.33 12.88 7.79
CA VAL A 450 11.11 12.77 8.60
C VAL A 450 11.25 11.66 9.63
N SER A 451 10.17 10.96 9.98
CA SER A 451 10.10 10.06 11.11
C SER A 451 10.66 8.65 10.89
N VAL A 452 10.97 8.24 9.66
CA VAL A 452 11.40 6.86 9.37
C VAL A 452 12.88 6.83 8.99
N VAL A 453 13.64 5.96 9.65
CA VAL A 453 15.04 5.68 9.34
C VAL A 453 15.19 4.21 8.99
N ALA A 454 15.54 3.94 7.73
CA ALA A 454 15.90 2.61 7.27
C ALA A 454 17.42 2.46 7.20
N PHE A 455 17.92 1.30 7.62
CA PHE A 455 19.34 0.97 7.56
C PHE A 455 19.58 -0.46 7.09
N SER A 456 20.75 -0.68 6.52
CA SER A 456 21.17 -1.94 5.92
C SER A 456 22.68 -2.16 6.12
N SER A 457 23.19 -3.28 5.60
CA SER A 457 24.58 -3.69 5.70
C SER A 457 25.01 -4.49 4.48
N ASP A 458 26.24 -4.25 4.02
CA ASP A 458 26.94 -5.10 3.06
C ASP A 458 27.86 -6.14 3.74
N VAL A 459 28.02 -6.06 5.06
CA VAL A 459 29.02 -6.80 5.84
C VAL A 459 28.36 -7.92 6.65
N ILE A 460 27.20 -7.65 7.26
CA ILE A 460 26.43 -8.56 8.10
C ILE A 460 25.00 -8.74 7.57
N ASP A 461 24.32 -9.83 7.96
CA ASP A 461 22.90 -10.02 7.63
C ASP A 461 22.06 -9.13 8.55
N VAL A 462 21.45 -8.08 7.98
CA VAL A 462 20.65 -7.10 8.74
C VAL A 462 19.42 -7.74 9.42
N TYR A 463 18.95 -8.90 8.93
CA TYR A 463 17.86 -9.61 9.59
C TYR A 463 18.30 -10.32 10.87
N ASP A 464 19.57 -10.75 10.95
CA ASP A 464 20.11 -11.30 12.21
C ASP A 464 20.20 -10.19 13.27
N VAL A 465 20.52 -8.96 12.86
CA VAL A 465 20.45 -7.77 13.74
C VAL A 465 19.02 -7.57 14.24
N ALA A 466 18.03 -7.68 13.36
CA ALA A 466 16.61 -7.57 13.73
C ALA A 466 16.20 -8.64 14.76
N ASP A 467 16.59 -9.89 14.53
CA ASP A 467 16.23 -11.02 15.39
C ASP A 467 16.87 -10.91 16.79
N GLU A 468 18.12 -10.44 16.89
CA GLU A 468 18.75 -10.18 18.20
C GLU A 468 18.13 -8.98 18.92
N LEU A 469 17.81 -7.90 18.20
CA LEU A 469 17.07 -6.77 18.76
C LEU A 469 15.68 -7.20 19.29
N SER A 470 14.99 -8.11 18.59
CA SER A 470 13.72 -8.67 19.05
C SER A 470 13.83 -9.45 20.36
N LYS A 471 14.97 -10.06 20.65
CA LYS A 471 15.21 -10.70 21.97
C LYS A 471 15.31 -9.68 23.10
N LEU A 472 15.72 -8.44 22.79
CA LEU A 472 15.75 -7.30 23.71
C LEU A 472 14.40 -6.55 23.76
N GLY A 473 13.38 -7.04 23.06
CA GLY A 473 12.04 -6.45 23.04
C GLY A 473 11.83 -5.39 21.94
N TRP A 474 12.79 -5.21 21.04
CA TRP A 474 12.66 -4.28 19.91
C TRP A 474 11.94 -4.92 18.73
N HIS A 475 10.92 -4.26 18.23
CA HIS A 475 10.15 -4.71 17.07
C HIS A 475 10.27 -3.71 15.93
N LEU A 476 11.33 -3.89 15.13
CA LEU A 476 11.60 -3.12 13.91
C LEU A 476 10.87 -3.77 12.73
N ASN A 477 10.62 -2.99 11.68
CA ASN A 477 10.03 -3.57 10.46
C ASN A 477 11.15 -4.09 9.56
N ALA A 478 11.07 -5.35 9.17
CA ALA A 478 11.92 -5.93 8.14
C ALA A 478 11.46 -5.51 6.75
N LEU A 479 12.44 -5.17 5.90
CA LEU A 479 12.25 -4.71 4.53
C LEU A 479 12.94 -5.66 3.55
N GLN A 480 12.70 -5.49 2.25
CA GLN A 480 13.32 -6.27 1.19
C GLN A 480 13.49 -5.43 -0.07
N ASP A 481 14.42 -5.85 -0.93
CA ASP A 481 14.75 -5.19 -2.21
C ASP A 481 15.12 -3.69 -2.05
N PRO A 482 16.16 -3.35 -1.25
CA PRO A 482 17.19 -4.25 -0.68
C PRO A 482 16.85 -4.80 0.72
N PRO A 483 17.56 -5.84 1.21
CA PRO A 483 17.48 -6.26 2.60
C PRO A 483 17.77 -5.09 3.53
N ALA A 484 16.85 -4.79 4.44
CA ALA A 484 16.98 -3.68 5.37
C ALA A 484 16.02 -3.86 6.54
N VAL A 485 16.20 -3.02 7.55
CA VAL A 485 15.22 -2.82 8.62
C VAL A 485 14.98 -1.34 8.80
N HIS A 486 13.80 -0.97 9.31
CA HIS A 486 13.58 0.42 9.70
C HIS A 486 12.98 0.57 11.08
N MET A 487 13.16 1.78 11.61
CA MET A 487 12.45 2.34 12.75
C MET A 487 11.63 3.55 12.27
N ALA A 488 10.31 3.49 12.46
CA ALA A 488 9.41 4.61 12.33
C ALA A 488 9.22 5.26 13.70
N CYS A 489 9.95 6.34 13.96
CA CYS A 489 9.92 7.07 15.22
C CYS A 489 8.53 7.65 15.49
N THR A 490 8.08 7.51 16.73
CA THR A 490 6.84 8.09 17.26
C THR A 490 7.14 8.89 18.53
N THR A 491 6.13 9.48 19.17
CA THR A 491 6.32 10.17 20.47
C THR A 491 6.90 9.23 21.54
N LEU A 492 6.63 7.92 21.45
CA LEU A 492 7.13 6.92 22.38
C LEU A 492 8.62 6.64 22.15
N THR A 493 9.04 6.53 20.88
CA THR A 493 10.44 6.30 20.50
C THR A 493 11.37 7.44 20.94
N VAL A 494 10.87 8.67 21.07
CA VAL A 494 11.66 9.83 21.54
C VAL A 494 12.36 9.54 22.87
N LYS A 495 11.74 8.75 23.75
CA LYS A 495 12.28 8.42 25.08
C LYS A 495 13.30 7.28 25.07
N SER A 496 13.37 6.51 23.99
CA SER A 496 14.10 5.24 23.92
C SER A 496 15.18 5.19 22.83
N VAL A 497 15.35 6.26 22.04
CA VAL A 497 16.28 6.28 20.90
C VAL A 497 17.74 6.06 21.27
N ASP A 498 18.21 6.60 22.41
CA ASP A 498 19.59 6.37 22.85
C ASP A 498 19.79 4.93 23.35
N THR A 499 18.77 4.33 23.98
CA THR A 499 18.77 2.91 24.31
C THR A 499 18.81 2.05 23.05
N LEU A 500 18.03 2.40 22.01
CA LEU A 500 18.09 1.72 20.71
C LEU A 500 19.49 1.76 20.12
N LEU A 501 20.14 2.92 20.12
CA LEU A 501 21.49 3.07 19.58
C LEU A 501 22.51 2.23 20.34
N LYS A 502 22.40 2.20 21.67
CA LYS A 502 23.25 1.36 22.52
C LYS A 502 23.04 -0.12 22.20
N ASP A 503 21.80 -0.60 22.24
CA ASP A 503 21.45 -2.01 22.01
C ASP A 503 21.84 -2.43 20.59
N LEU A 504 21.62 -1.57 19.60
CA LEU A 504 22.02 -1.82 18.20
C LEU A 504 23.54 -1.98 18.08
N GLY A 505 24.33 -1.17 18.78
CA GLY A 505 25.79 -1.31 18.82
C GLY A 505 26.25 -2.63 19.44
N GLU A 506 25.66 -3.02 20.57
CA GLU A 506 25.95 -4.30 21.24
C GLU A 506 25.58 -5.51 20.36
N VAL A 507 24.38 -5.46 19.75
CA VAL A 507 23.90 -6.50 18.83
C VAL A 507 24.80 -6.63 17.61
N MET A 508 25.27 -5.53 17.03
CA MET A 508 26.18 -5.58 15.88
C MET A 508 27.46 -6.35 16.19
N VAL A 509 28.07 -6.11 17.36
CA VAL A 509 29.27 -6.83 17.79
C VAL A 509 28.98 -8.32 17.91
N LEU A 510 27.83 -8.69 18.48
CA LEU A 510 27.41 -10.08 18.62
C LEU A 510 27.18 -10.77 17.26
N VAL A 511 26.47 -10.12 16.34
CA VAL A 511 26.19 -10.66 15.00
C VAL A 511 27.48 -10.82 14.21
N LYS A 512 28.39 -9.84 14.27
CA LYS A 512 29.69 -9.90 13.61
C LYS A 512 30.57 -11.04 14.15
N ALA A 513 30.55 -11.25 15.46
CA ALA A 513 31.31 -12.33 16.10
C ALA A 513 30.80 -13.74 15.75
N ARG A 514 29.49 -13.92 15.48
CA ARG A 514 28.93 -15.23 15.09
C ARG A 514 29.39 -15.69 13.70
N GLY A 515 29.73 -14.77 12.80
CA GLY A 515 30.15 -15.10 11.43
C GLY A 515 29.04 -15.65 10.53
N LYS A 516 29.36 -15.89 9.25
CA LYS A 516 28.40 -16.38 8.26
C LYS A 516 28.11 -17.88 8.47
N GLY A 517 26.84 -18.25 8.67
CA GLY A 517 26.40 -19.65 8.75
C GLY A 517 25.77 -20.10 10.08
N ALA A 518 25.56 -19.19 11.03
CA ALA A 518 24.81 -19.47 12.26
C ALA A 518 23.33 -19.79 11.96
N ALA A 519 22.66 -20.45 12.93
CA ALA A 519 21.22 -20.70 12.84
C ALA A 519 20.46 -19.36 12.73
N LYS A 520 19.70 -19.21 11.65
CA LYS A 520 18.92 -17.99 11.37
C LYS A 520 17.72 -17.89 12.29
N GLY A 521 17.41 -16.68 12.76
CA GLY A 521 16.15 -16.39 13.45
C GLY A 521 14.97 -16.32 12.49
N ASP A 522 13.78 -16.09 13.02
CA ASP A 522 12.53 -16.12 12.26
C ASP A 522 12.50 -15.09 11.13
N THR A 523 13.01 -13.88 11.36
CA THR A 523 13.04 -12.80 10.37
C THR A 523 14.04 -13.14 9.27
N ALA A 524 15.25 -13.55 9.65
CA ALA A 524 16.30 -13.93 8.71
C ALA A 524 15.92 -15.15 7.87
N ALA A 525 15.19 -16.11 8.45
CA ALA A 525 14.64 -17.24 7.72
C ALA A 525 13.55 -16.81 6.74
N LEU A 526 12.56 -16.03 7.18
CA LEU A 526 11.44 -15.62 6.33
C LEU A 526 11.90 -14.73 5.17
N TYR A 527 12.57 -13.61 5.47
CA TYR A 527 12.93 -12.62 4.46
C TYR A 527 14.17 -13.00 3.65
N GLY A 528 15.16 -13.65 4.29
CA GLY A 528 16.36 -14.14 3.59
C GLY A 528 16.03 -15.23 2.56
N VAL A 529 15.14 -16.16 2.91
CA VAL A 529 14.69 -17.17 1.94
C VAL A 529 13.72 -16.56 0.93
N ALA A 530 12.75 -15.74 1.37
CA ALA A 530 11.76 -15.11 0.48
C ALA A 530 12.40 -14.27 -0.63
N GLY A 531 13.48 -13.53 -0.32
CA GLY A 531 14.21 -12.74 -1.31
C GLY A 531 14.95 -13.57 -2.36
N SER A 532 15.28 -14.83 -2.08
CA SER A 532 16.09 -15.69 -2.95
C SER A 532 15.29 -16.52 -3.98
N VAL A 533 13.97 -16.67 -3.78
CA VAL A 533 13.12 -17.57 -4.60
C VAL A 533 12.53 -16.83 -5.82
N PRO A 534 12.80 -17.29 -7.07
CA PRO A 534 12.33 -16.58 -8.27
C PRO A 534 10.81 -16.60 -8.47
N ASN A 535 10.15 -17.68 -8.07
CA ASN A 535 8.69 -17.76 -8.08
C ASN A 535 8.17 -17.57 -6.65
N ARG A 536 7.54 -16.41 -6.41
CA ARG A 536 7.02 -16.04 -5.08
C ARG A 536 5.70 -16.74 -4.70
N SER A 537 5.21 -17.73 -5.46
CA SER A 537 3.95 -18.41 -5.17
C SER A 537 3.95 -19.14 -3.82
N VAL A 538 5.10 -19.72 -3.42
CA VAL A 538 5.24 -20.42 -2.13
C VAL A 538 5.10 -19.42 -0.96
N ILE A 539 5.72 -18.25 -1.08
CA ILE A 539 5.59 -17.16 -0.11
C ILE A 539 4.13 -16.68 -0.06
N GLY A 540 3.48 -16.58 -1.23
CA GLY A 540 2.05 -16.27 -1.32
C GLY A 540 1.19 -17.27 -0.54
N SER A 541 1.45 -18.57 -0.70
CA SER A 541 0.73 -19.61 0.06
C SER A 541 0.99 -19.54 1.56
N LEU A 542 2.23 -19.26 2.00
CA LEU A 542 2.55 -19.07 3.41
C LEU A 542 1.86 -17.84 3.99
N ALA A 543 1.83 -16.72 3.25
CA ALA A 543 1.10 -15.53 3.64
C ALA A 543 -0.42 -15.78 3.72
N THR A 544 -0.98 -16.57 2.81
CA THR A 544 -2.38 -17.02 2.90
C THR A 544 -2.61 -17.85 4.16
N ALA A 545 -1.77 -18.83 4.44
CA ALA A 545 -1.89 -19.65 5.65
C ALA A 545 -1.78 -18.83 6.94
N PHE A 546 -0.89 -17.83 6.97
CA PHE A 546 -0.82 -16.84 8.06
C PHE A 546 -2.15 -16.10 8.24
N ILE A 547 -2.76 -15.61 7.15
CA ILE A 547 -4.06 -14.92 7.20
C ILE A 547 -5.16 -15.87 7.70
N ASP A 548 -5.21 -17.11 7.22
CA ASP A 548 -6.19 -18.11 7.67
C ASP A 548 -6.04 -18.41 9.18
N THR A 549 -4.79 -18.44 9.67
CA THR A 549 -4.47 -18.66 11.09
C THR A 549 -5.01 -17.54 11.99
N LEU A 550 -5.04 -16.28 11.54
CA LEU A 550 -5.57 -15.15 12.31
C LEU A 550 -7.04 -15.31 12.72
N PHE A 551 -7.81 -16.13 11.99
CA PHE A 551 -9.23 -16.35 12.23
C PHE A 551 -9.52 -17.74 12.82
N LYS A 552 -8.49 -18.49 13.22
CA LYS A 552 -8.63 -19.80 13.86
C LYS A 552 -8.81 -19.63 15.37
N ALA A 553 -10.03 -19.93 15.85
CA ALA A 553 -10.41 -19.82 17.25
C ALA A 553 -10.06 -21.05 18.07
#